data_AF-A0A6L7MSL2-F1
#
_entry.id   AF-A0A6L7MSL2-F1
#
_cell.length_a   1.000
_cell.length_b   1.000
_cell.length_c   1.000
_cell.angle_alpha   90.00
_cell.angle_beta   90.00
_cell.angle_gamma   90.00
#
_symmetry.space_group_name_H-M   'P 1'
#
loop_
_entity.id
_entity.type
_entity.pdbx_description
1 polymer ?
#
loop_
_entity_poly.entity_id
_entity_poly.type
_entity_poly.pdbx_seq_one_letter_code
_entity_poly.pdbx_strand_id
1 'polypeptide(L)'
;MALLDESARGAQIGITGTYFLIGALLALVGAWKAQPSWLFAAALLPGATAGLRLLAWGNHEAALATPSLLADLAMAAVLLLAAWWLRRERAGDASS
;
A
#
# COMPACT_ATOMS: atom_id res chain seq x y z
N MET A 1 -6.64 -4.31 28.14
CA MET A 1 -6.48 -2.97 27.55
C MET A 1 -5.05 -2.53 27.73
N ALA A 2 -4.28 -2.47 26.64
CA ALA A 2 -2.93 -1.90 26.59
C ALA A 2 -2.67 -1.28 25.20
N LEU A 3 -3.72 -0.74 24.57
CA LEU A 3 -3.64 0.00 23.29
C LEU A 3 -3.41 1.51 23.51
N LEU A 4 -3.30 1.95 24.76
CA LEU A 4 -3.12 3.35 25.16
C LEU A 4 -1.94 3.51 26.13
N ASP A 5 -0.92 2.68 26.04
CA ASP A 5 0.37 3.12 26.57
C ASP A 5 0.88 4.23 25.65
N GLU A 6 1.40 5.33 26.23
CA GLU A 6 1.89 6.49 25.47
C GLU A 6 2.91 6.07 24.40
N SER A 7 3.70 5.05 24.72
CA SER A 7 4.67 4.42 23.83
C SER A 7 4.04 3.75 22.61
N ALA A 8 3.01 2.91 22.82
CA ALA A 8 2.32 2.18 21.77
C ALA A 8 1.55 3.11 20.83
N ARG A 9 0.95 4.18 21.38
CA ARG A 9 0.23 5.18 20.60
C ARG A 9 1.17 5.95 19.68
N GLY A 10 2.31 6.42 20.20
CA GLY A 10 3.34 7.10 19.42
C GLY A 10 3.89 6.22 18.29
N ALA A 11 4.18 4.95 18.58
CA ALA A 11 4.62 3.99 17.58
C ALA A 11 3.58 3.76 16.48
N GLN A 12 2.30 3.59 16.83
CA GLN A 12 1.23 3.38 15.86
C GLN A 12 1.03 4.60 14.95
N ILE A 13 1.06 5.81 15.51
CA ILE A 13 0.99 7.06 14.73
C ILE A 13 2.18 7.16 13.78
N GLY A 14 3.39 6.90 14.26
CA GLY A 14 4.61 6.94 13.46
C GLY A 14 4.58 5.96 12.29
N ILE A 15 4.21 4.70 12.55
CA ILE A 15 4.12 3.65 11.53
C ILE A 15 3.02 3.98 10.52
N THR A 16 1.82 4.36 10.99
CA THR A 16 0.68 4.67 10.11
C THR A 16 0.94 5.92 9.27
N GLY A 17 1.47 6.97 9.88
CA GLY A 17 1.84 8.20 9.20
C GLY A 17 2.91 7.97 8.13
N THR A 18 3.97 7.24 8.47
CA THR A 18 5.05 6.91 7.51
C THR A 18 4.52 6.07 6.35
N TYR A 19 3.66 5.09 6.63
CA TYR A 19 3.05 4.25 5.62
C TYR A 19 2.31 5.06 4.55
N PHE A 20 1.42 5.98 4.97
CA PHE A 20 0.68 6.82 4.02
C PHE A 20 1.56 7.87 3.35
N LEU A 21 2.47 8.51 4.08
CA LEU A 21 3.36 9.53 3.52
C LEU A 21 4.27 8.95 2.43
N ILE A 22 4.97 7.85 2.73
CA ILE A 22 5.87 7.22 1.77
C ILE A 22 5.09 6.61 0.61
N GLY A 23 3.97 5.93 0.88
CA GLY A 23 3.11 5.38 -0.17
C GLY A 23 2.58 6.45 -1.12
N ALA A 24 2.11 7.58 -0.59
CA ALA A 24 1.64 8.71 -1.40
C ALA A 24 2.76 9.35 -2.21
N LEU A 25 3.96 9.53 -1.63
CA LEU A 25 5.12 10.06 -2.35
C LEU A 25 5.54 9.15 -3.50
N LEU A 26 5.61 7.83 -3.29
CA LEU A 26 5.94 6.87 -4.33
C LEU A 26 4.88 6.89 -5.45
N ALA A 27 3.59 6.92 -5.09
CA ALA A 27 2.50 7.00 -6.05
C ALA A 27 2.57 8.30 -6.87
N LEU A 28 2.80 9.44 -6.21
CA LEU A 28 2.90 10.75 -6.85
C LEU A 28 4.10 10.81 -7.81
N VAL A 29 5.28 10.32 -7.39
CA VAL A 29 6.46 10.25 -8.26
C VAL A 29 6.21 9.34 -9.45
N GLY A 30 5.55 8.19 -9.25
CA GLY A 30 5.22 7.27 -10.34
C GLY A 30 4.24 7.85 -11.35
N ALA A 31 3.24 8.58 -10.87
CA ALA A 31 2.29 9.30 -11.72
C ALA A 31 2.98 10.45 -12.47
N TRP A 32 3.75 11.29 -11.78
CA TRP A 32 4.42 12.44 -12.38
C TRP A 32 5.48 12.03 -13.41
N LYS A 33 6.32 11.04 -13.08
CA LYS A 33 7.35 10.56 -14.02
C LYS A 33 6.81 9.62 -15.08
N ALA A 34 5.51 9.27 -15.03
CA ALA A 34 4.91 8.24 -15.88
C ALA A 34 5.76 6.96 -15.88
N GLN A 35 6.22 6.52 -14.71
CA GLN A 35 7.09 5.36 -14.53
C GLN A 35 6.37 4.27 -13.71
N PRO A 36 6.02 3.12 -14.31
CA PRO A 36 5.22 2.09 -13.65
C PRO A 36 5.93 1.43 -12.46
N SER A 37 7.27 1.42 -12.45
CA SER A 37 8.08 0.87 -11.34
C SER A 37 7.77 1.53 -10.00
N TRP A 38 7.58 2.85 -9.97
CA TRP A 38 7.24 3.59 -8.74
C TRP A 38 5.81 3.32 -8.28
N LEU A 39 4.88 3.11 -9.20
CA LEU A 39 3.51 2.70 -8.87
C LEU A 39 3.45 1.28 -8.32
N PHE A 40 4.25 0.36 -8.86
CA PHE A 40 4.44 -0.97 -8.28
C PHE A 40 5.05 -0.91 -6.87
N ALA A 41 6.07 -0.06 -6.67
CA ALA A 41 6.66 0.15 -5.35
C ALA A 41 5.65 0.73 -4.35
N ALA A 42 4.83 1.69 -4.78
CA ALA A 42 3.76 2.24 -3.96
C ALA A 42 2.70 1.19 -3.60
N ALA A 43 2.34 0.31 -4.55
CA ALA A 43 1.37 -0.77 -4.33
C ALA A 43 1.84 -1.85 -3.35
N LEU A 44 3.15 -2.03 -3.23
CA LEU A 44 3.75 -3.02 -2.35
C LEU A 44 3.37 -2.77 -0.88
N LEU A 45 3.28 -1.50 -0.47
CA LEU A 45 2.92 -1.12 0.89
C LEU A 45 1.52 -1.66 1.28
N PRO A 46 0.41 -1.25 0.64
CA PRO A 46 -0.91 -1.78 0.95
C PRO A 46 -1.08 -3.27 0.67
N GLY A 47 -0.45 -3.79 -0.39
CA GLY A 47 -0.51 -5.22 -0.68
C GLY A 47 0.11 -6.05 0.45
N ALA A 48 1.31 -5.68 0.91
CA ALA A 48 1.99 -6.36 2.00
C ALA A 48 1.26 -6.18 3.33
N THR A 49 0.76 -4.97 3.62
CA THR A 49 -0.02 -4.71 4.85
C THR A 49 -1.29 -5.55 4.89
N ALA A 50 -2.04 -5.65 3.79
CA ALA A 50 -3.21 -6.52 3.69
C ALA A 50 -2.84 -7.99 3.92
N GLY A 51 -1.77 -8.48 3.28
CA GLY A 51 -1.28 -9.85 3.46
C GLY A 51 -0.87 -10.16 4.90
N LEU A 52 -0.10 -9.27 5.54
CA LEU A 52 0.32 -9.41 6.93
C LEU A 52 -0.87 -9.40 7.89
N ARG A 53 -1.92 -8.61 7.62
CA ARG A 53 -3.15 -8.63 8.43
C ARG A 53 -3.90 -9.96 8.31
N LEU A 54 -3.97 -10.54 7.12
CA LEU A 54 -4.57 -11.86 6.93
C LEU A 54 -3.78 -12.95 7.68
N LEU A 55 -2.44 -12.89 7.64
CA LEU A 55 -1.57 -13.78 8.42
C LEU A 55 -1.77 -13.59 9.93
N ALA A 56 -1.86 -12.34 10.40
CA ALA A 56 -2.09 -12.05 11.82
C ALA A 56 -3.45 -12.59 12.31
N TRP A 57 -4.50 -12.41 11.51
CA TRP A 57 -5.82 -12.96 11.81
C TRP A 57 -5.81 -14.49 11.82
N GLY A 58 -5.17 -15.13 10.84
CA GLY A 58 -5.12 -16.59 10.73
C GLY A 58 -4.23 -17.29 11.78
N ASN A 59 -3.14 -16.66 12.21
CA ASN A 59 -2.11 -17.31 13.04
C ASN A 59 -2.00 -16.79 14.47
N HIS A 60 -2.55 -15.60 14.77
CA HIS A 60 -2.36 -14.92 16.07
C HIS A 60 -3.67 -14.49 16.73
N GLU A 61 -4.82 -15.03 16.29
CA GLU A 61 -6.17 -14.66 16.78
C GLU A 61 -6.43 -13.14 16.78
N ALA A 62 -5.73 -12.41 15.92
CA ALA A 62 -5.86 -10.96 15.85
C ALA A 62 -7.21 -10.58 15.25
N ALA A 63 -7.87 -9.56 15.80
CA ALA A 63 -9.14 -9.09 15.25
C ALA A 63 -8.96 -8.58 13.81
N LEU A 64 -9.78 -9.09 12.88
CA LEU A 64 -9.75 -8.63 11.49
C LEU A 64 -10.49 -7.30 11.38
N ALA A 65 -9.73 -6.21 11.28
CA ALA A 65 -10.29 -4.90 10.98
C ALA A 65 -10.68 -4.80 9.50
N THR A 66 -11.85 -5.36 9.16
CA THR A 66 -12.35 -5.45 7.77
C THR A 66 -12.33 -4.12 7.00
N PRO A 67 -12.73 -2.97 7.57
CA PRO A 67 -12.69 -1.69 6.84
C PRO A 67 -11.26 -1.31 6.41
N SER A 68 -10.29 -1.47 7.30
CA SER A 68 -8.88 -1.15 7.02
C SER A 68 -8.28 -2.14 6.02
N LEU A 69 -8.62 -3.42 6.11
CA LEU A 69 -8.20 -4.43 5.13
C LEU A 69 -8.72 -4.10 3.73
N LEU A 70 -10.00 -3.77 3.60
CA LEU A 70 -10.60 -3.43 2.31
C LEU A 70 -9.97 -2.16 1.70
N ALA A 71 -9.66 -1.15 2.52
CA ALA A 71 -8.98 0.05 2.06
C ALA A 71 -7.58 -0.26 1.49
N ASP A 72 -6.81 -1.11 2.15
CA ASP A 72 -5.49 -1.53 1.64
C ASP A 72 -5.61 -2.34 0.36
N LEU A 73 -6.53 -3.31 0.29
CA LEU A 73 -6.75 -4.08 -0.94
C LEU A 73 -7.18 -3.20 -2.11
N ALA A 74 -8.10 -2.26 -1.87
CA ALA A 74 -8.56 -1.33 -2.89
C ALA A 74 -7.42 -0.43 -3.38
N MET A 75 -6.62 0.12 -2.48
CA MET A 75 -5.47 0.98 -2.83
C MET A 75 -4.41 0.20 -3.62
N ALA A 76 -4.07 -1.00 -3.17
CA ALA A 76 -3.13 -1.87 -3.88
C ALA A 76 -3.64 -2.19 -5.30
N ALA A 77 -4.92 -2.56 -5.43
CA ALA A 77 -5.52 -2.87 -6.73
C ALA A 77 -5.47 -1.67 -7.69
N VAL A 78 -5.83 -0.47 -7.24
CA VAL A 78 -5.79 0.75 -8.06
C VAL A 78 -4.37 1.04 -8.53
N LEU A 79 -3.37 0.97 -7.64
CA LEU A 79 -1.98 1.24 -7.97
C LEU A 79 -1.41 0.20 -8.95
N LEU A 80 -1.73 -1.09 -8.75
CA LEU A 80 -1.32 -2.15 -9.66
C LEU A 80 -1.97 -2.01 -11.04
N LEU A 81 -3.25 -1.65 -11.10
CA LEU A 81 -3.96 -1.40 -12.36
C LEU A 81 -3.37 -0.20 -13.10
N ALA A 82 -3.09 0.90 -12.39
CA ALA A 82 -2.45 2.08 -12.96
C ALA A 82 -1.04 1.75 -13.49
N ALA A 83 -0.24 1.01 -12.72
CA ALA A 83 1.09 0.56 -13.15
C ALA A 83 1.03 -0.36 -14.37
N TRP A 84 0.09 -1.30 -14.38
CA TRP A 84 -0.12 -2.22 -15.49
C TRP A 84 -0.53 -1.50 -16.78
N TRP A 85 -1.49 -0.58 -16.67
CA TRP A 85 -1.98 0.20 -17.80
C TRP A 85 -0.88 1.05 -18.41
N LEU A 86 -0.16 1.80 -17.57
CA LEU A 86 0.95 2.64 -18.00
C LEU A 86 2.10 1.84 -18.63
N ARG A 87 2.42 0.66 -18.09
CA ARG A 87 3.42 -0.23 -18.69
C ARG A 87 2.99 -0.69 -20.09
N ARG A 88 1.70 -0.93 -20.31
CA ARG A 88 1.17 -1.37 -21.60
C ARG A 88 1.27 -0.26 -22.64
N GLU A 89 0.95 0.99 -22.28
CA GLU A 89 1.11 2.14 -23.18
C GLU A 89 2.57 2.30 -23.64
N ARG A 90 3.51 2.28 -22.69
CA ARG A 90 4.95 2.36 -22.98
C ARG A 90 5.48 1.24 -23.87
N ALA A 91 4.90 0.04 -23.77
CA ALA A 91 5.27 -1.09 -24.63
C ALA A 91 4.72 -0.93 -26.05
N GLY A 92 3.57 -0.26 -26.22
CA GLY A 92 3.03 0.11 -27.52
C GLY A 92 3.89 1.15 -28.24
N ASP A 93 4.27 2.22 -27.54
CA ASP A 93 5.11 3.30 -28.08
C ASP A 93 6.50 2.83 -28.54
N ALA A 94 7.05 1.78 -27.91
CA ALA A 94 8.35 1.23 -28.29
C ALA A 94 8.31 0.36 -29.57
N SER A 95 7.12 0.05 -30.08
CA SER A 95 6.91 -0.83 -31.25
C SER A 95 6.46 -0.10 -32.52
N SER A 96 6.21 1.21 -32.43
CA SER A 96 5.85 2.12 -33.54
C SER A 96 7.03 2.97 -33.99
#